data_AF-A0A933FIK7-F1
#
_entry.id   AF-A0A933FIK7-F1
#
_cell.length_a   1.000
_cell.length_b   1.000
_cell.length_c   1.000
_cell.angle_alpha   90.00
_cell.angle_beta   90.00
_cell.angle_gamma   90.00
#
_symmetry.space_group_name_H-M   'P 1'
#
loop_
_entity.id
_entity.type
_entity.pdbx_description
1 polymer ?
#
loop_
_entity_poly.entity_id
_entity_poly.type
_entity_poly.pdbx_seq_one_letter_code
_entity_poly.pdbx_strand_id
1 'polypeptide(L)'
;LLKMLGDVEGLTMMVLPPPGAANLAGLLRQREKVAVKEAAVLEEMDRSALKEAGNIATGSALTAFSKLMGFRLLQSVPDDATDMSGSVMDGIIAEMGRASDRILAVRVGFGIDGENIDGALLFIFDPAASRKIIDAVGRTMARPKR
;
A
#
# COMPACT_ATOMS: atom_id res chain seq x y z
N LEU A 1 -2.68 0.77 -8.00
CA LEU A 1 -1.91 -0.46 -7.67
C LEU A 1 -0.46 -0.23 -8.06
N LEU A 2 0.52 -0.74 -7.32
CA LEU A 2 1.95 -0.64 -7.61
C LEU A 2 2.57 -2.03 -7.58
N LYS A 3 3.53 -2.32 -8.46
CA LYS A 3 4.31 -3.55 -8.42
C LYS A 3 5.59 -3.31 -7.62
N MET A 4 5.91 -4.23 -6.71
CA MET A 4 7.20 -4.29 -6.04
C MET A 4 8.16 -5.11 -6.88
N LEU A 5 9.37 -4.60 -7.07
CA LEU A 5 10.41 -5.18 -7.91
C LEU A 5 11.74 -5.23 -7.14
N GLY A 6 12.61 -6.17 -7.51
CA GLY A 6 13.96 -6.29 -6.98
C GLY A 6 14.22 -7.64 -6.32
N ASP A 7 14.80 -7.65 -5.13
CA ASP A 7 15.19 -8.90 -4.46
C ASP A 7 13.97 -9.72 -3.97
N VAL A 8 12.83 -9.04 -3.73
CA VAL A 8 11.51 -9.64 -3.54
C VAL A 8 10.46 -8.92 -4.41
N GLU A 9 9.45 -9.66 -4.84
CA GLU A 9 8.38 -9.15 -5.70
C GLU A 9 7.02 -9.25 -5.00
N GLY A 10 6.05 -8.53 -5.56
CA GLY A 10 4.68 -8.51 -5.08
C GLY A 10 3.93 -7.27 -5.51
N LEU A 11 2.82 -7.00 -4.82
CA LEU A 11 1.91 -5.91 -5.11
C LEU A 11 1.74 -4.99 -3.90
N THR A 12 1.57 -3.70 -4.16
CA THR A 12 1.24 -2.72 -3.14
C THR A 12 0.06 -1.87 -3.56
N MET A 13 -0.82 -1.57 -2.63
CA MET A 13 -1.97 -0.70 -2.85
C MET A 13 -2.23 0.19 -1.65
N MET A 14 -2.66 1.42 -1.93
CA MET A 14 -3.24 2.31 -0.93
C MET A 14 -4.75 2.08 -0.91
N VAL A 15 -5.26 1.73 0.26
CA VAL A 15 -6.68 1.46 0.51
C VAL A 15 -7.23 2.59 1.36
N LEU A 16 -8.27 3.26 0.85
CA LEU A 16 -8.96 4.37 1.50
C LEU A 16 -10.47 4.15 1.39
N PRO A 17 -11.23 4.23 2.48
CA PRO A 17 -12.68 4.36 2.42
C PRO A 17 -13.08 5.61 1.61
N PRO A 18 -14.22 5.60 0.91
CA PRO A 18 -14.61 6.73 0.05
C PRO A 18 -14.61 8.11 0.73
N PRO A 19 -15.12 8.28 1.97
CA PRO A 19 -15.06 9.57 2.67
C PRO A 19 -13.61 10.00 2.95
N GLY A 20 -12.76 9.07 3.40
CA GLY A 20 -11.34 9.34 3.67
C GLY A 20 -10.55 9.68 2.40
N ALA A 21 -10.89 9.07 1.26
CA ALA A 21 -10.30 9.41 -0.03
C ALA A 21 -10.65 10.85 -0.45
N ALA A 22 -11.91 11.26 -0.29
CA ALA A 22 -12.37 12.62 -0.59
C ALA A 22 -11.71 13.66 0.33
N ASN A 23 -11.65 13.39 1.63
CA ASN A 23 -11.02 14.28 2.61
C ASN A 23 -9.52 14.42 2.34
N LEU A 24 -8.81 13.32 2.09
CA LEU A 24 -7.39 13.35 1.77
C LEU A 24 -7.12 14.12 0.46
N ALA A 25 -7.93 13.90 -0.58
CA ALA A 25 -7.82 14.65 -1.83
C ALA A 25 -8.06 16.16 -1.61
N GLY A 26 -9.05 16.51 -0.78
CA GLY A 26 -9.32 17.90 -0.39
C GLY A 26 -8.13 18.56 0.29
N LEU A 27 -7.50 17.87 1.25
CA LEU A 27 -6.31 18.36 1.96
C LEU A 27 -5.12 18.55 1.01
N LEU A 28 -4.84 17.56 0.15
CA LEU A 28 -3.74 17.63 -0.82
C LEU A 28 -3.91 18.79 -1.80
N ARG A 29 -5.16 19.15 -2.11
CA ARG A 29 -5.52 20.27 -2.99
C ARG A 29 -5.72 21.60 -2.25
N GLN A 30 -5.47 21.65 -0.94
CA GLN A 30 -5.67 22.84 -0.11
C GLN A 30 -7.08 23.43 -0.21
N ARG A 31 -8.10 22.55 -0.37
CA ARG A 31 -9.50 22.96 -0.31
C ARG A 31 -9.88 23.31 1.12
N GLU A 32 -10.87 24.19 1.28
CA GLU A 32 -11.43 24.50 2.59
C GLU A 32 -11.96 23.23 3.26
N LYS A 33 -11.76 23.10 4.57
CA LYS A 33 -12.15 21.90 5.33
C LYS A 33 -13.67 21.75 5.35
N VAL A 34 -14.18 21.01 4.37
CA VAL A 34 -15.53 20.49 4.38
C VAL A 34 -15.42 19.00 4.63
N ALA A 35 -15.63 18.57 5.87
CA ALA A 35 -15.58 17.17 6.23
C ALA A 35 -16.65 16.41 5.43
N VAL A 36 -16.20 15.64 4.44
CA VAL A 36 -17.09 14.78 3.66
C VAL A 36 -17.40 13.55 4.52
N LYS A 37 -18.69 13.37 4.82
CA LYS A 37 -19.19 12.24 5.62
C LYS A 37 -19.65 11.06 4.77
N GLU A 38 -19.80 11.25 3.47
CA GLU A 38 -20.28 10.26 2.51
C GLU A 38 -19.32 10.11 1.31
N ALA A 39 -19.64 9.21 0.38
CA ALA A 39 -18.85 9.09 -0.84
C ALA A 39 -19.02 10.33 -1.73
N ALA A 40 -17.96 11.11 -1.92
CA ALA A 40 -17.93 12.18 -2.91
C ALA A 40 -17.35 11.70 -4.24
N VAL A 41 -17.81 12.31 -5.33
CA VAL A 41 -17.24 12.06 -6.66
C VAL A 41 -15.84 12.66 -6.71
N LEU A 42 -14.83 11.81 -6.94
CA LEU A 42 -13.45 12.25 -7.14
C LEU A 42 -13.23 12.66 -8.60
N GLU A 43 -12.82 13.91 -8.80
CA GLU A 43 -12.39 14.43 -10.09
C GLU A 43 -11.05 13.82 -10.54
N GLU A 44 -10.67 13.99 -11.81
CA GLU A 44 -9.38 13.52 -12.35
C GLU A 44 -8.18 14.06 -11.54
N MET A 45 -8.24 15.34 -11.15
CA MET A 45 -7.20 15.98 -10.34
C MET A 45 -7.14 15.41 -8.92
N ASP A 46 -8.30 15.02 -8.35
CA ASP A 46 -8.35 14.38 -7.03
C ASP A 46 -7.70 13.00 -7.06
N ARG A 47 -8.01 12.22 -8.11
CA ARG A 47 -7.42 10.90 -8.35
C ARG A 47 -5.92 11.01 -8.57
N SER A 48 -5.47 12.01 -9.34
CA SER A 48 -4.05 12.28 -9.57
C SER A 48 -3.31 12.64 -8.28
N ALA A 49 -3.90 13.49 -7.43
CA ALA A 49 -3.31 13.84 -6.14
C ALA A 49 -3.19 12.62 -5.21
N LEU A 50 -4.23 11.79 -5.12
CA LEU A 50 -4.20 10.54 -4.35
C LEU A 50 -3.18 9.54 -4.90
N LYS A 51 -3.06 9.44 -6.23
CA LYS A 51 -2.09 8.58 -6.90
C LYS A 51 -0.65 8.97 -6.53
N GLU A 52 -0.35 10.27 -6.55
CA GLU A 52 0.96 10.78 -6.16
C GLU A 52 1.23 10.59 -4.66
N ALA A 53 0.26 10.86 -3.80
CA ALA A 53 0.38 10.61 -2.36
C ALA A 53 0.65 9.13 -2.06
N GLY A 54 -0.08 8.22 -2.72
CA GLY A 54 0.14 6.78 -2.61
C GLY A 54 1.51 6.33 -3.11
N ASN A 55 1.99 6.93 -4.21
CA ASN A 55 3.33 6.69 -4.77
C ASN A 55 4.42 7.08 -3.76
N ILE A 56 4.36 8.30 -3.20
CA ILE A 56 5.32 8.80 -2.20
C ILE A 56 5.29 7.97 -0.92
N ALA A 57 4.10 7.68 -0.40
CA ALA A 57 3.92 6.92 0.84
C ALA A 57 4.45 5.49 0.70
N THR A 58 4.15 4.83 -0.43
CA THR A 58 4.66 3.49 -0.73
C THR A 58 6.18 3.50 -0.88
N GLY A 59 6.75 4.49 -1.57
CA GLY A 59 8.20 4.56 -1.78
C GLY A 59 8.95 4.75 -0.46
N SER A 60 8.38 5.54 0.44
CA SER A 60 8.91 5.74 1.79
C SER A 60 8.85 4.45 2.62
N ALA A 61 7.73 3.73 2.58
CA ALA A 61 7.57 2.46 3.27
C ALA A 61 8.49 1.35 2.71
N LEU A 62 8.62 1.23 1.39
CA LEU A 62 9.55 0.28 0.75
C LEU A 62 11.00 0.61 1.09
N THR A 63 11.36 1.88 1.15
CA THR A 63 12.70 2.31 1.61
C THR A 63 12.96 1.84 3.04
N ALA A 64 11.97 1.94 3.93
CA ALA A 64 12.08 1.45 5.30
C ALA A 64 12.21 -0.09 5.34
N PHE A 65 11.39 -0.82 4.58
CA PHE A 65 11.50 -2.28 4.46
C PHE A 65 12.84 -2.73 3.89
N SER A 66 13.34 -2.04 2.88
CA SER A 66 14.66 -2.27 2.28
C SER A 66 15.75 -2.19 3.35
N LYS A 67 15.75 -1.13 4.17
CA LYS A 67 16.71 -0.96 5.28
C LYS A 67 16.56 -2.02 6.37
N LEU A 68 15.33 -2.38 6.72
CA LEU A 68 15.06 -3.36 7.78
C LEU A 68 15.48 -4.78 7.40
N MET A 69 15.21 -5.18 6.15
CA MET A 69 15.42 -6.54 5.67
C MET A 69 16.73 -6.73 4.89
N GLY A 70 17.40 -5.63 4.51
CA GLY A 70 18.59 -5.67 3.67
C GLY A 70 18.32 -6.02 2.21
N PHE A 71 17.09 -5.81 1.73
CA PHE A 71 16.70 -6.06 0.34
C PHE A 71 16.72 -4.77 -0.48
N ARG A 72 17.04 -4.87 -1.76
CA ARG A 72 16.84 -3.77 -2.72
C ARG A 72 15.43 -3.87 -3.29
N LEU A 73 14.60 -2.89 -2.92
CA LEU A 73 13.20 -2.81 -3.31
C LEU A 73 12.97 -1.56 -4.13
N LEU A 74 12.24 -1.73 -5.22
CA LEU A 74 11.80 -0.67 -6.11
C LEU A 74 10.28 -0.81 -6.33
N GLN A 75 9.61 0.30 -6.62
CA GLN A 75 8.22 0.28 -7.05
C GLN A 75 8.10 0.67 -8.51
N SER A 76 7.11 0.11 -9.20
CA SER A 76 6.68 0.63 -10.50
C SER A 76 6.02 2.01 -10.35
N VAL A 77 5.68 2.63 -11.48
CA VAL A 77 4.65 3.69 -11.46
C VAL A 77 3.30 3.09 -11.06
N PRO A 78 2.38 3.89 -10.46
CA PRO A 78 1.08 3.37 -10.10
C PRO A 78 0.20 3.14 -11.33
N ASP A 79 -0.39 1.95 -11.42
CA ASP A 79 -1.46 1.64 -12.35
C ASP A 79 -2.77 2.26 -11.86
N ASP A 80 -3.58 2.71 -12.81
CA ASP A 80 -4.90 3.29 -12.56
C ASP A 80 -5.88 2.19 -12.13
N ALA A 81 -5.89 1.91 -10.83
CA ALA A 81 -6.84 1.00 -10.19
C ALA A 81 -7.86 1.84 -9.39
N THR A 82 -8.37 2.90 -10.01
CA THR A 82 -9.31 3.85 -9.41
C THR A 82 -10.73 3.29 -9.27
N ASP A 83 -10.90 1.99 -9.50
CA ASP A 83 -12.13 1.24 -9.35
C ASP A 83 -11.89 0.01 -8.45
N MET A 84 -11.83 0.25 -7.13
CA MET A 84 -11.71 -0.82 -6.13
C MET A 84 -13.09 -1.35 -5.76
N SER A 85 -13.76 -2.01 -6.70
CA SER A 85 -14.66 -3.10 -6.30
C SER A 85 -13.78 -4.25 -5.78
N GLY A 86 -14.28 -5.04 -4.83
CA GLY A 86 -13.57 -6.22 -4.29
C GLY A 86 -12.96 -7.13 -5.37
N SER A 87 -13.45 -7.06 -6.61
CA SER A 87 -12.96 -7.76 -7.80
C SER A 87 -11.44 -7.65 -8.05
N VAL A 88 -10.80 -6.49 -7.85
CA VAL A 88 -9.34 -6.37 -8.05
C VAL A 88 -8.59 -7.17 -7.00
N MET A 89 -9.04 -7.09 -5.74
CA MET A 89 -8.45 -7.87 -4.66
C MET A 89 -8.72 -9.36 -4.85
N ASP A 90 -9.92 -9.73 -5.26
CA ASP A 90 -10.30 -11.12 -5.55
C ASP A 90 -9.42 -11.70 -6.67
N GLY A 91 -9.15 -10.92 -7.73
CA GLY A 91 -8.24 -11.32 -8.80
C GLY A 91 -6.82 -11.56 -8.30
N ILE A 92 -6.28 -10.65 -7.48
CA ILE A 92 -4.94 -10.77 -6.89
C ILE A 92 -4.86 -11.99 -5.98
N ILE A 93 -5.85 -12.18 -5.09
CA ILE A 93 -5.90 -13.31 -4.17
C ILE A 93 -6.03 -14.62 -4.94
N ALA A 94 -6.87 -14.67 -5.97
CA ALA A 94 -7.04 -15.85 -6.80
C ALA A 94 -5.75 -16.21 -7.57
N GLU A 95 -5.02 -15.23 -8.08
CA GLU A 95 -3.73 -15.45 -8.74
C GLU A 95 -2.68 -15.98 -7.76
N MET A 96 -2.54 -15.33 -6.61
CA MET A 96 -1.56 -15.73 -5.59
C MET A 96 -1.89 -17.10 -4.99
N GLY A 97 -3.18 -17.40 -4.79
CA GLY A 97 -3.67 -18.67 -4.28
C GLY A 97 -3.42 -19.86 -5.21
N ARG A 98 -3.23 -19.65 -6.52
CA ARG A 98 -2.79 -20.72 -7.43
C ARG A 98 -1.35 -21.12 -7.19
N ALA A 99 -0.51 -20.18 -6.75
CA ALA A 99 0.91 -20.40 -6.57
C ALA A 99 1.25 -20.93 -5.15
N SER A 100 0.43 -20.62 -4.15
CA SER A 100 0.64 -21.06 -2.76
C SER A 100 -0.62 -20.94 -1.91
N ASP A 101 -0.79 -21.88 -0.97
CA ASP A 101 -1.83 -21.83 0.06
C ASP A 101 -1.55 -20.77 1.15
N ARG A 102 -0.36 -20.18 1.14
CA ARG A 102 0.08 -19.18 2.12
C ARG A 102 0.78 -18.02 1.44
N ILE A 103 0.33 -16.81 1.76
CA ILE A 103 0.93 -15.55 1.32
C ILE A 103 1.24 -14.70 2.55
N LEU A 104 2.31 -13.91 2.47
CA LEU A 104 2.59 -12.87 3.46
C LEU A 104 1.98 -11.56 2.99
N ALA A 105 1.23 -10.90 3.86
CA ALA A 105 0.76 -9.54 3.66
C ALA A 105 1.14 -8.67 4.85
N VAL A 106 1.54 -7.43 4.58
CA VAL A 106 1.82 -6.41 5.59
C VAL A 106 0.88 -5.23 5.39
N ARG A 107 0.19 -4.85 6.46
CA ARG A 107 -0.69 -3.68 6.47
C ARG A 107 -0.06 -2.57 7.30
N VAL A 108 0.14 -1.42 6.69
CA VAL A 108 0.59 -0.19 7.36
C VAL A 108 -0.59 0.77 7.41
N GLY A 109 -1.23 0.88 8.58
CA GLY A 109 -2.32 1.83 8.79
C GLY A 109 -1.79 3.26 8.90
N PHE A 110 -2.55 4.22 8.40
CA PHE A 110 -2.29 5.64 8.57
C PHE A 110 -3.61 6.38 8.77
N GLY A 111 -3.56 7.51 9.48
CA GLY A 111 -4.69 8.39 9.64
C GLY A 111 -4.28 9.80 10.03
N ILE A 112 -5.21 10.73 9.93
CA ILE A 112 -5.02 12.13 10.33
C ILE A 112 -6.13 12.51 11.31
N ASP A 113 -5.72 12.80 12.55
CA ASP A 113 -6.62 13.16 13.62
C ASP A 113 -7.45 14.40 13.24
N GLY A 114 -8.77 14.31 13.43
CA GLY A 114 -9.71 15.39 13.14
C GLY A 114 -10.12 15.54 11.67
N GLU A 115 -9.59 14.75 10.75
CA GLU A 115 -9.89 14.87 9.30
C GLU A 115 -10.77 13.75 8.74
N ASN A 116 -11.19 12.77 9.58
CA ASN A 116 -11.88 11.55 9.12
C ASN A 116 -11.15 10.89 7.94
N ILE A 117 -9.84 10.69 8.11
CA ILE A 117 -8.95 10.02 7.15
C ILE A 117 -8.33 8.85 7.90
N ASP A 118 -8.78 7.65 7.54
CA ASP A 118 -8.20 6.38 8.00
C ASP A 118 -7.99 5.49 6.78
N GLY A 119 -6.74 5.12 6.53
CA GLY A 119 -6.35 4.34 5.37
C GLY A 119 -5.27 3.32 5.71
N ALA A 120 -4.89 2.53 4.72
CA ALA A 120 -3.78 1.62 4.86
C ALA A 120 -3.01 1.47 3.55
N LEU A 121 -1.69 1.30 3.67
CA LEU A 121 -0.89 0.67 2.63
C LEU A 121 -0.90 -0.83 2.86
N LEU A 122 -1.27 -1.60 1.85
CA LEU A 122 -1.24 -3.06 1.87
C LEU A 122 -0.15 -3.55 0.91
N PHE A 123 0.79 -4.31 1.46
CA PHE A 123 1.84 -5.00 0.73
C PHE A 123 1.51 -6.48 0.70
N ILE A 124 1.38 -7.05 -0.48
CA ILE A 124 1.13 -8.48 -0.68
C ILE A 124 2.35 -9.03 -1.41
N PHE A 125 3.04 -9.98 -0.79
CA PHE A 125 4.24 -10.58 -1.34
C PHE A 125 3.88 -11.87 -2.05
N ASP A 126 4.57 -12.15 -3.16
CA ASP A 126 4.47 -13.45 -3.79
C ASP A 126 4.97 -14.57 -2.83
N PRO A 127 4.69 -15.85 -3.11
CA PRO A 127 5.09 -16.93 -2.21
C PRO A 127 6.61 -17.07 -2.00
N ALA A 128 7.43 -16.85 -3.03
CA ALA A 128 8.88 -16.91 -2.95
C ALA A 128 9.45 -15.73 -2.15
N ALA A 129 8.93 -14.53 -2.38
CA ALA A 129 9.19 -13.33 -1.60
C ALA A 129 8.83 -13.52 -0.12
N SER A 130 7.65 -14.06 0.15
CA SER A 130 7.18 -14.37 1.50
C SER A 130 8.19 -15.24 2.27
N ARG A 131 8.72 -16.27 1.62
CA ARG A 131 9.74 -17.14 2.24
C ARG A 131 11.03 -16.40 2.54
N LYS A 132 11.56 -15.64 1.57
CA LYS A 132 12.79 -14.84 1.74
C LYS A 132 12.65 -13.85 2.90
N ILE A 133 11.49 -13.20 3.02
CA ILE A 133 11.20 -12.22 4.08
C ILE A 133 11.21 -12.89 5.45
N ILE A 134 10.49 -14.01 5.61
CA ILE A 134 10.45 -14.76 6.87
C ILE A 134 11.86 -15.21 7.29
N ASP A 135 12.64 -15.74 6.36
CA ASP A 135 14.02 -16.17 6.61
C ASP A 135 14.95 -14.98 6.95
N ALA A 136 14.73 -13.80 6.35
CA ALA A 136 15.48 -12.58 6.69
C ALA A 136 15.16 -12.07 8.09
N VAL A 137 13.87 -11.97 8.44
CA VAL A 137 13.43 -11.52 9.77
C VAL A 137 13.90 -12.50 10.85
N GLY A 138 13.80 -13.81 10.61
CA GLY A 138 14.29 -14.83 11.55
C GLY A 138 15.77 -14.69 11.86
N ARG A 139 16.61 -14.38 10.86
CA ARG A 139 18.05 -14.11 11.05
C ARG A 139 18.31 -12.84 11.84
N THR A 140 17.51 -11.79 11.64
CA THR A 140 17.64 -10.53 12.40
C THR A 140 17.25 -10.72 13.86
N MET A 141 16.19 -11.47 14.15
CA MET A 141 15.74 -11.74 15.53
C MET A 141 16.66 -12.70 16.30
N ALA A 142 17.34 -13.61 15.61
CA ALA A 142 18.30 -14.54 16.22
C ALA A 142 19.65 -13.89 16.55
N ARG A 143 19.92 -12.67 16.08
CA ARG A 143 21.15 -11.94 16.43
C ARG A 143 21.03 -11.40 17.86
N PRO A 144 21.99 -11.71 18.76
CA PRO A 144 22.00 -11.12 20.10
C PRO A 144 22.11 -9.61 19.96
N LYS A 145 21.23 -8.87 20.65
CA LYS A 145 21.33 -7.41 20.76
C LYS A 145 22.70 -7.10 21.38
N ARG A 146 23.58 -6.51 20.58
CA ARG A 146 24.84 -5.94 21.06
C ARG A 146 24.57 -4.71 21.91
#